data_AF-A0AA38RRF8-F1
#
_entry.id   AF-A0AA38RRF8-F1
#
_cell.length_a   1.000
_cell.length_b   1.000
_cell.length_c   1.000
_cell.angle_alpha   90.00
_cell.angle_beta   90.00
_cell.angle_gamma   90.00
#
_symmetry.space_group_name_H-M   'P 1'
#
loop_
_entity.id
_entity.type
_entity.pdbx_description
1 polymer ?
#
loop_
_entity_poly.entity_id
_entity_poly.type
_entity_poly.pdbx_seq_one_letter_code
_entity_poly.pdbx_strand_id
1 'polypeptide(L)'
;MATAAAGEAALRKAPFRIGGKKVFLPNHVITFVRPKPRQPANLATFIVPLQFNKLDFRDYLYNVYNVEVRAVRSFINGQAPRQKHDGTGPWYRPRSKKMMTVELLKPFVWPEVPEDLKGWDKEMHEAQQKARTQSWRVREKFQGGHPYLLEQLDELDESGALAREALKKQAEELRAGERVWTTDAVLDEKWTEVETDIDLADSAEPKSEGESTKST
;
A
#
# COMPACT_ATOMS: atom_id res chain seq x y z
N MET A 1 14.95 -19.98 53.18
CA MET A 1 16.33 -19.67 52.74
C MET A 1 16.34 -19.51 51.22
N ALA A 2 15.90 -18.36 50.72
CA ALA A 2 16.05 -17.99 49.31
C ALA A 2 16.75 -16.62 49.33
N THR A 3 18.06 -16.65 49.07
CA THR A 3 18.90 -15.45 49.09
C THR A 3 18.47 -14.56 47.93
N ALA A 4 17.91 -13.41 48.26
CA ALA A 4 17.77 -12.29 47.34
C ALA A 4 19.16 -12.01 46.77
N ALA A 5 19.35 -12.30 45.48
CA ALA A 5 20.44 -11.73 44.71
C ALA A 5 20.15 -10.23 44.63
N ALA A 6 20.60 -9.51 45.66
CA ALA A 6 20.86 -8.09 45.59
C ALA A 6 21.80 -7.91 44.40
N GLY A 7 21.20 -7.60 43.25
CA GLY A 7 21.91 -7.34 42.02
C GLY A 7 22.74 -6.09 42.25
N GLU A 8 23.99 -6.32 42.62
CA GLU A 8 25.07 -5.36 42.64
C GLU A 8 25.15 -4.78 41.22
N ALA A 9 24.40 -3.71 40.98
CA ALA A 9 24.58 -2.85 39.83
C ALA A 9 25.89 -2.10 40.09
N ALA A 10 27.01 -2.83 39.96
CA ALA A 10 28.34 -2.28 39.87
C ALA A 10 28.23 -1.12 38.89
N LEU A 11 28.54 0.08 39.39
CA LEU A 11 28.42 1.34 38.67
C LEU A 11 29.22 1.18 37.37
N ARG A 12 28.56 0.78 36.28
CA ARG A 12 29.26 0.38 35.05
C ARG A 12 29.96 1.61 34.54
N LYS A 13 31.29 1.63 34.69
CA LYS A 13 32.11 2.75 34.26
C LYS A 13 31.99 2.85 32.74
N ALA A 14 31.28 3.87 32.28
CA ALA A 14 31.12 4.10 30.84
C ALA A 14 32.51 4.22 30.18
N PRO A 15 32.68 3.67 28.97
CA PRO A 15 33.94 3.79 28.21
C PRO A 15 34.17 5.21 27.65
N PHE A 16 33.40 6.19 28.12
CA PHE A 16 33.47 7.59 27.72
C PHE A 16 33.12 8.50 28.91
N ARG A 17 33.45 9.77 28.78
CA ARG A 17 33.11 10.79 29.80
C ARG A 17 31.61 11.07 29.77
N ILE A 18 30.93 10.80 30.88
CA ILE A 18 29.50 11.08 31.06
C ILE A 18 29.30 12.59 31.27
N GLY A 19 28.21 13.12 30.72
CA GLY A 19 27.82 14.53 30.88
C GLY A 19 27.30 14.84 32.29
N GLY A 20 27.37 16.11 32.70
CA GLY A 20 26.87 16.55 34.02
C GLY A 20 25.36 16.71 34.10
N LYS A 21 24.68 16.96 32.96
CA LYS A 21 23.23 17.19 32.90
C LYS A 21 22.49 15.85 32.89
N LYS A 22 21.78 15.55 33.97
CA LYS A 22 20.99 14.32 34.11
C LYS A 22 19.59 14.53 33.53
N VAL A 23 19.20 13.65 32.61
CA VAL A 23 17.84 13.61 32.04
C VAL A 23 17.20 12.30 32.49
N PHE A 24 16.25 12.39 33.43
CA PHE A 24 15.61 11.22 34.01
C PHE A 24 14.49 10.63 33.14
N LEU A 25 13.77 11.49 32.40
CA LEU A 25 12.60 11.12 31.61
C LEU A 25 12.76 11.60 30.15
N PRO A 26 13.57 10.90 29.33
CA PRO A 26 13.73 11.27 27.92
C PRO A 26 12.47 10.96 27.10
N ASN A 27 11.91 11.96 26.41
CA ASN A 27 10.76 11.80 25.51
C ASN A 27 11.20 11.67 24.04
N HIS A 28 12.09 10.73 23.77
CA HIS A 28 12.72 10.58 22.45
C HIS A 28 12.38 9.23 21.83
N VAL A 29 11.87 9.26 20.60
CA VAL A 29 11.62 8.06 19.81
C VAL A 29 12.81 7.84 18.88
N ILE A 30 13.40 6.64 18.95
CA ILE A 30 14.53 6.23 18.14
C ILE A 30 14.11 5.01 17.34
N THR A 31 14.31 5.06 16.03
CA THR A 31 13.98 3.94 15.15
C THR A 31 15.26 3.29 14.68
N PHE A 32 15.40 1.99 14.92
CA PHE A 32 16.51 1.21 14.37
C PHE A 32 16.17 0.78 12.94
N VAL A 33 17.02 1.16 11.98
CA VAL A 33 16.78 0.94 10.55
C VAL A 33 17.64 -0.21 10.05
N ARG A 34 17.07 -1.01 9.15
CA ARG A 34 17.79 -2.08 8.46
C ARG A 34 19.00 -1.52 7.69
N PRO A 35 20.18 -2.15 7.79
CA PRO A 35 21.39 -1.69 7.12
C PRO A 35 21.24 -1.80 5.59
N LYS A 36 22.04 -1.00 4.87
CA LYS A 36 22.14 -1.13 3.41
C LYS A 36 22.85 -2.45 3.05
N PRO A 37 22.61 -3.04 1.86
CA PRO A 37 23.14 -4.35 1.50
C PRO A 37 24.67 -4.53 1.62
N ARG A 38 25.45 -3.46 1.42
CA ARG A 38 26.92 -3.47 1.46
C ARG A 38 27.51 -2.86 2.74
N GLN A 39 26.68 -2.67 3.77
CA GLN A 39 27.10 -2.09 5.03
C GLN A 39 27.66 -3.20 5.95
N PRO A 40 28.84 -3.01 6.57
CA PRO A 40 29.41 -4.00 7.47
C PRO A 40 28.54 -4.20 8.72
N ALA A 41 28.57 -5.41 9.29
CA ALA A 41 27.79 -5.79 10.49
C ALA A 41 28.12 -4.98 11.75
N ASN A 42 29.24 -4.26 11.76
CA ASN A 42 29.61 -3.37 12.86
C ASN A 42 28.88 -2.01 12.79
N LEU A 43 28.23 -1.68 11.67
CA LEU A 43 27.56 -0.40 11.50
C LEU A 43 26.05 -0.54 11.65
N ALA A 44 25.48 0.13 12.64
CA ALA A 44 24.04 0.23 12.85
C ALA A 44 23.52 1.63 12.51
N THR A 45 22.38 1.74 11.82
CA THR A 45 21.81 3.03 11.41
C THR A 45 20.48 3.28 12.12
N PHE A 46 20.32 4.48 12.68
CA PHE A 46 19.13 4.88 13.43
C PHE A 46 18.55 6.18 12.89
N ILE A 47 17.23 6.31 12.94
CA ILE A 47 16.54 7.59 12.80
C ILE A 47 16.35 8.15 14.20
N VAL A 48 16.83 9.38 14.39
CA VAL A 48 16.81 10.07 15.68
C VAL A 48 16.12 11.43 15.55
N PRO A 49 15.64 12.02 16.66
CA PRO A 49 15.13 13.38 16.64
C PRO A 49 16.17 14.39 16.13
N LEU A 50 15.73 15.48 15.50
CA LEU A 50 16.66 16.46 14.91
C LEU A 50 17.58 17.11 15.97
N GLN A 51 17.07 17.26 17.19
CA GLN A 51 17.76 17.84 18.35
C GLN A 51 18.84 16.93 18.94
N PHE A 52 18.88 15.63 18.59
CA PHE A 52 19.80 14.68 19.20
C PHE A 52 21.26 14.96 18.82
N ASN A 53 22.18 15.02 19.79
CA ASN A 53 23.61 15.11 19.51
C ASN A 53 24.28 13.73 19.43
N LYS A 54 25.47 13.65 18.84
CA LYS A 54 26.29 12.42 18.78
C LYS A 54 26.66 11.91 20.17
N LEU A 55 26.95 12.84 21.09
CA LEU A 55 27.31 12.53 22.48
C LEU A 55 26.11 11.97 23.24
N ASP A 56 24.96 12.65 23.12
CA ASP A 56 23.70 12.20 23.72
C ASP A 56 23.28 10.83 23.19
N PHE A 57 23.50 10.56 21.89
CA PHE A 57 23.15 9.26 21.32
C PHE A 57 24.04 8.13 21.83
N ARG A 58 25.35 8.39 21.97
CA ARG A 58 26.27 7.42 22.56
C ARG A 58 25.91 7.11 24.01
N ASP A 59 25.59 8.14 24.79
CA ASP A 59 25.16 8.00 26.19
C ASP A 59 23.82 7.25 26.30
N TYR A 60 22.87 7.58 25.43
CA TYR A 60 21.56 6.95 25.38
C TYR A 60 21.65 5.44 25.08
N LEU A 61 22.43 5.04 24.07
CA LEU A 61 22.60 3.62 23.74
C LEU A 61 23.27 2.82 24.87
N TYR A 62 24.22 3.44 25.58
CA TYR A 62 24.91 2.81 26.69
C TYR A 62 24.02 2.69 27.94
N ASN A 63 23.35 3.77 28.36
CA ASN A 63 22.57 3.77 29.59
C ASN A 63 21.22 3.04 29.45
N VAL A 64 20.55 3.15 28.29
CA VAL A 64 19.21 2.57 28.08
C VAL A 64 19.29 1.14 27.56
N TYR A 65 20.15 0.90 26.55
CA TYR A 65 20.23 -0.40 25.87
C TYR A 65 21.48 -1.22 26.20
N ASN A 66 22.39 -0.69 27.02
CA ASN A 66 23.66 -1.34 27.34
C ASN A 66 24.50 -1.70 26.10
N VAL A 67 24.45 -0.85 25.08
CA VAL A 67 25.20 -1.02 23.84
C VAL A 67 26.42 -0.10 23.85
N GLU A 68 27.60 -0.71 23.80
CA GLU A 68 28.85 0.03 23.69
C GLU A 68 29.18 0.37 22.24
N VAL A 69 29.60 1.61 22.05
CA VAL A 69 29.83 2.22 20.74
C VAL A 69 31.23 2.83 20.69
N ARG A 70 31.93 2.57 19.57
CA ARG A 70 33.23 3.17 19.26
C ARG A 70 33.08 4.61 18.78
N ALA A 71 32.28 4.82 17.74
CA ALA A 71 32.07 6.13 17.12
C ALA A 71 30.64 6.30 16.60
N VAL A 72 30.18 7.55 16.58
CA VAL A 72 28.87 7.93 16.04
C VAL A 72 29.06 8.95 14.91
N ARG A 73 28.49 8.65 13.74
CA ARG A 73 28.37 9.56 12.60
C ARG A 73 26.92 10.02 12.49
N SER A 74 26.71 11.27 12.14
CA SER A 74 25.37 11.85 11.99
C SER A 74 25.27 12.59 10.68
N PHE A 75 24.14 12.44 10.00
CA PHE A 75 23.81 13.21 8.80
C PHE A 75 22.34 13.58 8.81
N ILE A 76 21.99 14.66 8.11
CA ILE A 76 20.63 15.19 8.05
C ILE A 76 20.15 15.08 6.61
N ASN A 77 19.06 14.34 6.41
CA ASN A 77 18.43 14.22 5.11
C ASN A 77 17.39 15.32 4.96
N GLY A 78 17.66 16.27 4.07
CA GLY A 78 16.67 17.21 3.59
C GLY A 78 15.50 16.48 2.93
N GLN A 79 14.29 16.98 3.12
CA GLN A 79 13.11 16.50 2.41
C GLN A 79 12.78 17.47 1.26
N ALA A 80 12.25 16.95 0.16
CA ALA A 80 11.80 17.78 -0.95
C ALA A 80 10.65 18.71 -0.50
N PRO A 81 10.55 19.94 -1.05
CA PRO A 81 9.36 20.77 -0.85
C PRO A 81 8.11 20.02 -1.30
N ARG A 82 7.04 20.12 -0.53
CA ARG A 82 5.73 19.54 -0.87
C ARG A 82 4.63 20.54 -0.58
N GLN A 83 3.49 20.39 -1.26
CA GLN A 83 2.28 21.13 -0.91
C GLN A 83 1.58 20.46 0.28
N LYS A 84 0.78 21.23 1.02
CA LYS A 84 0.07 20.75 2.23
C LYS A 84 -0.96 19.66 1.90
N HIS A 85 -1.63 19.80 0.77
CA HIS A 85 -2.55 18.82 0.21
C HIS A 85 -2.03 18.37 -1.16
N ASP A 86 -2.49 17.22 -1.64
CA ASP A 86 -2.01 16.55 -2.87
C ASP A 86 -2.29 17.37 -4.16
N GLY A 87 -1.52 18.44 -4.37
CA GLY A 87 -1.69 19.40 -5.46
C GLY A 87 -2.38 20.71 -5.05
N THR A 88 -2.58 20.97 -3.76
CA THR A 88 -3.26 22.20 -3.31
C THR A 88 -2.64 22.77 -2.03
N GLY A 89 -2.61 24.11 -1.94
CA GLY A 89 -2.14 24.85 -0.78
C GLY A 89 -0.68 25.32 -0.87
N PRO A 90 -0.18 25.98 0.20
CA PRO A 90 1.14 26.58 0.18
C PRO A 90 2.24 25.51 0.13
N TRP A 91 3.29 25.82 -0.63
CA TRP A 91 4.53 25.06 -0.64
C TRP A 91 5.24 25.19 0.70
N TYR A 92 5.61 24.06 1.29
CA TYR A 92 6.43 24.05 2.50
C TYR A 92 7.46 22.93 2.42
N ARG A 93 8.54 23.08 3.19
CA ARG A 93 9.53 22.02 3.34
C ARG A 93 9.22 21.21 4.60
N PRO A 94 9.06 19.88 4.51
CA PRO A 94 8.92 19.04 5.69
C PRO A 94 10.16 19.09 6.55
N ARG A 95 10.02 18.82 7.85
CA ARG A 95 11.16 18.73 8.75
C ARG A 95 12.15 17.67 8.26
N SER A 96 13.43 18.03 8.24
CA SER A 96 14.50 17.12 7.85
C SER A 96 14.60 15.92 8.81
N LYS A 97 14.96 14.76 8.27
CA LYS A 97 15.15 13.53 9.04
C LYS A 97 16.61 13.38 9.41
N LYS A 98 16.93 13.28 10.70
CA LYS A 98 18.30 13.04 11.17
C LYS A 98 18.54 11.55 11.28
N MET A 99 19.62 11.08 10.69
CA MET A 99 20.08 9.71 10.78
C MET A 99 21.45 9.66 11.45
N MET A 100 21.66 8.66 12.29
CA MET A 100 22.93 8.40 12.93
C MET A 100 23.40 6.98 12.64
N THR A 101 24.63 6.86 12.19
CA THR A 101 25.30 5.58 11.99
C THR A 101 26.33 5.37 13.10
N VAL A 102 26.27 4.21 13.72
CA VAL A 102 26.98 3.86 14.94
C VAL A 102 27.93 2.71 14.63
N GLU A 103 29.19 2.86 15.02
CA GLU A 103 30.16 1.77 15.05
C GLU A 103 30.02 0.99 16.36
N LEU A 104 29.37 -0.16 16.26
CA LEU A 104 29.20 -1.11 17.37
C LEU A 104 30.51 -1.84 17.65
N LEU A 105 30.75 -2.13 18.93
CA LEU A 105 31.83 -3.03 19.35
C LEU A 105 31.47 -4.50 19.11
N LYS A 106 30.21 -4.85 19.36
CA LYS A 106 29.66 -6.19 19.05
C LYS A 106 28.94 -6.12 17.70
N PRO A 107 29.33 -6.94 16.71
CA PRO A 107 28.64 -6.97 15.42
C PRO A 107 27.18 -7.37 15.61
N PHE A 108 26.31 -6.81 14.78
CA PHE A 108 24.89 -7.18 14.73
C PHE A 108 24.46 -7.39 13.29
N VAL A 109 23.83 -8.53 13.04
CA VAL A 109 23.23 -8.86 11.75
C VAL A 109 21.71 -8.93 11.95
N TRP A 110 20.98 -8.23 11.08
CA TRP A 110 19.52 -8.29 11.12
C TRP A 110 19.04 -9.68 10.71
N PRO A 111 17.97 -10.20 11.34
CA PRO A 111 17.34 -11.42 10.87
C PRO A 111 16.83 -11.23 9.45
N GLU A 112 16.80 -12.31 8.67
CA GLU A 112 16.24 -12.32 7.33
C GLU A 112 14.73 -12.03 7.36
N VAL A 113 14.20 -11.54 6.24
CA VAL A 113 12.76 -11.27 6.16
C VAL A 113 12.08 -12.64 6.04
N PRO A 114 11.06 -12.96 6.87
CA PRO A 114 10.31 -14.19 6.73
C PRO A 114 9.71 -14.32 5.34
N GLU A 115 9.69 -15.53 4.78
CA GLU A 115 9.04 -15.80 3.49
C GLU A 115 7.51 -15.67 3.61
N ASP A 116 6.95 -16.16 4.72
CA ASP A 116 5.53 -16.08 5.03
C ASP A 116 5.13 -14.71 5.59
N LEU A 117 4.74 -13.80 4.70
CA LEU A 117 4.30 -12.44 5.06
C LEU A 117 2.77 -12.30 5.20
N LYS A 118 2.02 -13.41 5.28
CA LYS A 118 0.55 -13.39 5.39
C LYS A 118 0.06 -12.64 6.62
N GLY A 119 0.77 -12.75 7.75
CA GLY A 119 0.43 -12.03 8.98
C GLY A 119 0.57 -10.50 8.89
N TRP A 120 1.29 -10.00 7.89
CA TRP A 120 1.46 -8.57 7.60
C TRP A 120 0.62 -8.11 6.41
N ASP A 121 -0.27 -8.96 5.89
CA ASP A 121 -1.18 -8.67 4.77
C ASP A 121 -0.47 -8.03 3.55
N LYS A 122 0.66 -8.64 3.18
CA LYS A 122 1.53 -8.12 2.11
C LYS A 122 0.82 -8.04 0.76
N GLU A 123 -0.04 -9.00 0.45
CA GLU A 123 -0.76 -9.06 -0.82
C GLU A 123 -1.68 -7.84 -1.01
N MET A 124 -2.52 -7.53 -0.02
CA MET A 124 -3.37 -6.33 -0.04
C MET A 124 -2.54 -5.05 -0.07
N HIS A 125 -1.47 -4.99 0.73
CA HIS A 125 -0.59 -3.83 0.71
C HIS A 125 0.03 -3.63 -0.68
N GLU A 126 0.50 -4.69 -1.34
CA GLU A 126 1.04 -4.62 -2.69
C GLU A 126 -0.02 -4.25 -3.74
N ALA A 127 -1.22 -4.82 -3.65
CA ALA A 127 -2.34 -4.47 -4.52
C ALA A 127 -2.69 -2.97 -4.40
N GLN A 128 -2.76 -2.45 -3.17
CA GLN A 128 -3.02 -1.03 -2.92
C GLN A 128 -1.89 -0.13 -3.45
N GLN A 129 -0.63 -0.52 -3.26
CA GLN A 129 0.51 0.23 -3.80
C GLN A 129 0.52 0.23 -5.33
N LYS A 130 0.25 -0.93 -5.97
CA LYS A 130 0.13 -1.04 -7.42
C LYS A 130 -0.98 -0.13 -7.94
N ALA A 131 -2.19 -0.23 -7.40
CA ALA A 131 -3.32 0.61 -7.79
C ALA A 131 -2.99 2.10 -7.66
N ARG A 132 -2.38 2.51 -6.54
CA ARG A 132 -1.92 3.89 -6.34
C ARG A 132 -0.86 4.29 -7.38
N THR A 133 0.17 3.48 -7.60
CA THR A 133 1.21 3.80 -8.59
C THR A 133 0.63 3.91 -10.00
N GLN A 134 -0.30 3.03 -10.39
CA GLN A 134 -0.96 3.12 -11.69
C GLN A 134 -1.80 4.39 -11.79
N SER A 135 -2.61 4.72 -10.77
CA SER A 135 -3.41 5.95 -10.79
C SER A 135 -2.53 7.21 -10.89
N TRP A 136 -1.38 7.23 -10.20
CA TRP A 136 -0.38 8.31 -10.32
C TRP A 136 0.20 8.38 -11.74
N ARG A 137 0.56 7.25 -12.36
CA ARG A 137 1.08 7.21 -13.74
C ARG A 137 0.03 7.67 -14.76
N VAL A 138 -1.23 7.27 -14.57
CA VAL A 138 -2.35 7.72 -15.43
C VAL A 138 -2.49 9.24 -15.36
N ARG A 139 -2.52 9.78 -14.14
CA ARG A 139 -2.59 11.23 -13.90
C ARG A 139 -1.39 11.97 -14.48
N GLU A 140 -0.18 11.45 -14.33
CA GLU A 140 1.05 12.06 -14.85
C GLU A 140 1.02 12.18 -16.38
N LYS A 141 0.70 11.10 -17.10
CA LYS A 141 0.59 11.18 -18.56
C LYS A 141 -0.54 12.10 -19.02
N PHE A 142 -1.68 12.07 -18.33
CA PHE A 142 -2.79 12.97 -18.61
C PHE A 142 -2.38 14.44 -18.43
N GLN A 143 -1.68 14.77 -17.34
CA GLN A 143 -1.14 16.11 -17.10
C GLN A 143 -0.06 16.51 -18.13
N GLY A 144 0.69 15.54 -18.64
CA GLY A 144 1.64 15.74 -19.74
C GLY A 144 0.99 15.92 -21.12
N GLY A 145 -0.34 15.88 -21.24
CA GLY A 145 -1.06 16.04 -22.51
C GLY A 145 -1.07 14.78 -23.39
N HIS A 146 -0.67 13.63 -22.85
CA HIS A 146 -0.65 12.36 -23.57
C HIS A 146 -1.61 11.37 -22.90
N PRO A 147 -2.94 11.45 -23.18
CA PRO A 147 -3.88 10.49 -22.64
C PRO A 147 -3.53 9.08 -23.16
N TYR A 148 -3.79 8.07 -22.34
CA TYR A 148 -3.67 6.69 -22.77
C TYR A 148 -4.75 6.38 -23.82
N LEU A 149 -4.39 5.56 -24.81
CA LEU A 149 -5.35 4.98 -25.74
C LEU A 149 -6.27 4.00 -25.00
N LEU A 150 -7.47 3.76 -25.53
CA LEU A 150 -8.45 2.87 -24.89
C LEU A 150 -7.88 1.46 -24.66
N GLU A 151 -7.16 0.92 -25.64
CA GLU A 151 -6.47 -0.38 -25.54
C GLU A 151 -5.48 -0.42 -24.37
N GLN A 152 -4.78 0.68 -24.10
CA GLN A 152 -3.84 0.78 -22.99
C GLN A 152 -4.55 0.96 -21.64
N LEU A 153 -5.79 1.46 -21.63
CA LEU A 153 -6.60 1.55 -20.41
C LEU A 153 -7.07 0.16 -19.96
N ASP A 154 -7.42 -0.71 -20.90
CA ASP A 154 -7.86 -2.09 -20.59
C ASP A 154 -6.78 -2.88 -19.85
N GLU A 155 -5.50 -2.65 -20.16
CA GLU A 155 -4.35 -3.24 -19.44
C GLU A 155 -4.16 -2.67 -18.02
N LEU A 156 -4.66 -1.46 -17.75
CA LEU A 156 -4.44 -0.74 -16.49
C LEU A 156 -5.61 -0.89 -15.50
N ASP A 157 -6.81 -1.10 -16.03
CA ASP A 157 -8.04 -1.28 -15.26
C ASP A 157 -8.69 -2.62 -15.61
N GLU A 158 -8.20 -3.68 -14.95
CA GLU A 158 -8.72 -5.04 -15.10
C GLU A 158 -10.23 -5.10 -14.83
N SER A 159 -10.74 -4.29 -13.90
CA SER A 159 -12.18 -4.26 -13.58
C SER A 159 -13.02 -3.72 -14.74
N GLY A 160 -12.56 -2.65 -15.37
CA GLY A 160 -13.16 -2.10 -16.58
C GLY A 160 -13.07 -3.05 -17.76
N ALA A 161 -11.93 -3.73 -17.94
CA ALA A 161 -11.73 -4.72 -19.00
C ALA A 161 -12.71 -5.91 -18.85
N LEU A 162 -12.84 -6.46 -17.64
CA LEU A 162 -13.80 -7.54 -17.36
C LEU A 162 -15.24 -7.12 -17.62
N ALA A 163 -15.62 -5.88 -17.25
CA ALA A 163 -16.94 -5.35 -17.55
C ALA A 163 -17.19 -5.26 -19.08
N ARG A 164 -16.19 -4.83 -19.85
CA ARG A 164 -16.27 -4.77 -21.33
C ARG A 164 -16.38 -6.17 -21.95
N GLU A 165 -15.60 -7.14 -21.45
CA GLU A 165 -15.69 -8.53 -21.89
C GLU A 165 -17.06 -9.15 -21.57
N ALA A 166 -17.60 -8.90 -20.38
CA ALA A 166 -18.93 -9.35 -19.98
C ALA A 166 -20.01 -8.76 -20.89
N LEU A 167 -19.94 -7.46 -21.17
CA LEU A 167 -20.85 -6.79 -22.12
C LEU A 167 -20.72 -7.35 -23.53
N LYS A 168 -19.50 -7.65 -23.98
CA LYS A 168 -19.25 -8.27 -25.28
C LYS A 168 -19.91 -9.64 -25.38
N LYS A 169 -19.75 -10.49 -24.36
CA LYS A 169 -20.41 -11.81 -24.30
C LYS A 169 -21.93 -11.67 -24.29
N GLN A 170 -22.46 -10.78 -23.46
CA GLN A 170 -23.89 -10.50 -23.43
C GLN A 170 -24.41 -10.05 -24.80
N ALA A 171 -23.66 -9.21 -25.52
CA ALA A 171 -24.04 -8.76 -26.86
C ALA A 171 -24.00 -9.90 -27.90
N GLU A 172 -23.05 -10.83 -27.78
CA GLU A 172 -22.96 -12.04 -28.63
C GLU A 172 -24.14 -12.98 -28.38
N GLU A 173 -24.53 -13.21 -27.13
CA GLU A 173 -25.71 -14.01 -26.75
C GLU A 173 -27.02 -13.42 -27.31
N LEU A 174 -27.18 -12.08 -27.22
CA LEU A 174 -28.34 -11.37 -27.78
C LEU A 174 -28.36 -11.47 -29.31
N ARG A 175 -27.20 -11.39 -29.97
CA ARG A 175 -27.09 -11.52 -31.44
C ARG A 175 -27.35 -12.95 -31.93
N ALA A 176 -26.95 -13.95 -31.14
CA ALA A 176 -27.21 -15.36 -31.43
C ALA A 176 -28.67 -15.76 -31.18
N GLY A 177 -29.46 -14.91 -30.50
CA GLY A 177 -30.84 -15.19 -30.13
C GLY A 177 -30.98 -16.13 -28.93
N GLU A 178 -29.89 -16.44 -28.23
CA GLU A 178 -29.89 -17.28 -27.02
C GLU A 178 -30.52 -16.53 -25.83
N ARG A 179 -30.42 -15.19 -25.86
CA ARG A 179 -30.97 -14.30 -24.84
C ARG A 179 -31.91 -13.30 -25.50
N VAL A 180 -33.07 -13.07 -24.87
CA VAL A 180 -34.00 -12.01 -25.26
C VAL A 180 -33.67 -10.77 -24.44
N TRP A 181 -33.60 -9.60 -25.10
CA TRP A 181 -33.37 -8.34 -24.42
C TRP A 181 -34.63 -7.93 -23.66
N THR A 182 -34.52 -7.75 -22.34
CA THR A 182 -35.61 -7.31 -21.49
C THR A 182 -35.18 -6.11 -20.67
N THR A 183 -36.12 -5.20 -20.41
CA THR A 183 -35.89 -3.97 -19.66
C THR A 183 -36.73 -3.99 -18.38
N ASP A 184 -36.10 -3.79 -17.22
CA ASP A 184 -36.79 -3.73 -15.92
C ASP A 184 -37.34 -2.32 -15.61
N ALA A 185 -37.21 -1.38 -16.55
CA ALA A 185 -37.69 -0.01 -16.36
C ALA A 185 -39.22 0.07 -16.55
N VAL A 186 -39.91 0.75 -15.64
CA VAL A 186 -41.34 1.07 -15.80
C VAL A 186 -41.47 2.10 -16.92
N LEU A 187 -41.94 1.64 -18.08
CA LEU A 187 -42.18 2.48 -19.26
C LEU A 187 -43.49 3.25 -19.08
N ASP A 188 -43.47 4.55 -19.42
CA ASP A 188 -44.70 5.34 -19.51
C ASP A 188 -45.64 4.74 -20.57
N GLU A 189 -46.95 4.94 -20.41
CA GLU A 189 -48.02 4.41 -21.29
C GLU A 189 -47.78 4.69 -22.79
N LYS A 190 -47.10 5.79 -23.11
CA LYS A 190 -46.75 6.16 -24.49
C LYS A 190 -45.75 5.21 -25.16
N TRP A 191 -44.91 4.53 -24.38
CA TRP A 191 -43.84 3.68 -24.88
C TRP A 191 -44.19 2.19 -24.88
N THR A 192 -45.22 1.78 -24.12
CA THR A 192 -45.74 0.40 -24.12
C THR A 192 -46.42 0.04 -25.44
N GLU A 193 -47.05 1.00 -26.13
CA GLU A 193 -47.66 0.79 -27.45
C GLU A 193 -46.62 0.43 -28.53
N VAL A 194 -45.38 0.91 -28.40
CA VAL A 194 -44.32 0.67 -29.39
C VAL A 194 -43.76 -0.74 -29.32
N GLU A 195 -43.79 -1.38 -28.14
CA GLU A 195 -43.35 -2.78 -27.98
C GLU A 195 -44.36 -3.76 -28.57
N THR A 196 -45.67 -3.47 -28.46
CA THR A 196 -46.73 -4.34 -29.01
C THR A 196 -46.76 -4.42 -30.53
N ASP A 197 -46.22 -3.41 -31.22
CA ASP A 197 -46.18 -3.35 -32.68
C ASP A 197 -44.99 -4.14 -33.30
N ILE A 198 -44.07 -4.66 -32.48
CA ILE A 198 -42.85 -5.37 -32.94
C ILE A 198 -43.04 -6.89 -33.04
N ASP A 199 -44.09 -7.47 -32.45
CA ASP A 199 -44.33 -8.93 -32.40
C ASP A 199 -45.04 -9.54 -33.65
N LEU A 200 -44.83 -8.99 -34.84
CA LEU A 200 -45.51 -9.44 -36.07
C LEU A 200 -44.56 -9.67 -37.26
N ALA A 201 -43.53 -10.51 -37.12
CA ALA A 201 -42.93 -11.24 -38.26
C ALA A 201 -41.88 -12.27 -37.80
N ASP A 202 -42.29 -13.36 -37.13
CA ASP A 202 -41.54 -14.62 -37.28
C ASP A 202 -42.50 -15.80 -37.22
N SER A 203 -42.92 -16.25 -38.39
CA SER A 203 -43.79 -17.41 -38.59
C SER A 203 -42.97 -18.70 -38.42
N ALA A 204 -42.99 -19.27 -37.21
CA ALA A 204 -42.64 -20.68 -36.99
C ALA A 204 -43.94 -21.48 -36.87
N GLU A 205 -44.24 -22.29 -37.89
CA GLU A 205 -45.42 -23.17 -37.97
C GLU A 205 -45.47 -24.20 -36.82
N PRO A 206 -46.62 -24.43 -36.16
CA PRO A 206 -46.81 -25.60 -35.33
C PRO A 206 -47.16 -26.82 -36.19
N LYS A 207 -46.38 -27.90 -36.01
CA LYS A 207 -46.64 -29.23 -36.57
C LYS A 207 -48.03 -29.74 -36.20
N SER A 208 -48.69 -30.30 -37.20
CA SER A 208 -49.94 -31.04 -37.13
C SER A 208 -49.89 -32.26 -36.21
N GLU A 209 -50.85 -32.39 -35.31
CA GLU A 209 -51.36 -33.68 -34.84
C GLU A 209 -52.89 -33.62 -34.86
N GLY A 210 -53.49 -34.51 -35.64
CA GLY A 210 -54.93 -34.66 -35.75
C GLY A 210 -55.42 -35.75 -34.80
N GLU A 211 -56.59 -35.52 -34.20
CA GLU A 211 -57.47 -36.63 -33.84
C GLU A 211 -58.93 -36.19 -33.96
N SER A 212 -59.61 -36.80 -34.92
CA SER A 212 -61.03 -36.62 -35.21
C SER A 212 -61.87 -37.29 -34.14
N THR A 213 -62.72 -36.52 -33.46
CA THR A 213 -63.89 -37.06 -32.77
C THR A 213 -64.98 -37.39 -33.80
N LYS A 214 -65.49 -38.62 -33.78
CA LYS A 214 -66.74 -38.98 -34.46
C LYS A 214 -67.76 -39.42 -33.41
N SER A 215 -68.88 -38.73 -33.42
CA SER A 215 -70.08 -38.90 -32.61
C SER A 215 -70.82 -40.22 -32.88
N THR A 216 -71.24 -40.90 -31.82
CA THR A 216 -72.61 -41.40 -31.51
C THR A 216 -72.54 -42.26 -30.26
#